data_AF-A0A946HKP2-F1
#
_entry.id   AF-A0A946HKP2-F1
#
_cell.length_a   1.000
_cell.length_b   1.000
_cell.length_c   1.000
_cell.angle_alpha   90.00
_cell.angle_beta   90.00
_cell.angle_gamma   90.00
#
_symmetry.space_group_name_H-M   'P 1'
#
loop_
_entity.id
_entity.type
_entity.pdbx_description
1 polymer ?
#
loop_
_entity_poly.entity_id
_entity_poly.type
_entity_poly.pdbx_seq_one_letter_code
_entity_poly.pdbx_strand_id
1 'polypeptide(L)'
;MIDSRSAVRTEIAAAFALTAAALFALFWLIPNNTEPARSELDISPAFFPMLTAGLVLFLSLVMLVARLTRAVVATAELSGPAILSEVVVWCGASVAIWFALPVIGFIPTSIAVVILVGLATGYRKWWVLGAMAILFSITVDFGAWQVFTVDLP
;
A
#
# COMPACT_ATOMS: atom_id res chain seq x y z
N MET A 1 -4.93 -27.89 14.06
CA MET A 1 -4.42 -27.09 15.20
C MET A 1 -3.06 -26.53 14.80
N ILE A 2 -3.00 -25.23 14.50
CA ILE A 2 -1.72 -24.54 14.31
C ILE A 2 -1.12 -24.36 15.71
N ASP A 3 0.13 -24.74 15.91
CA ASP A 3 0.83 -24.57 17.18
C ASP A 3 0.95 -23.06 17.48
N SER A 4 0.38 -22.60 18.60
CA SER A 4 0.45 -21.21 19.06
C SER A 4 1.86 -20.62 19.03
N ARG A 5 2.90 -21.44 19.26
CA ARG A 5 4.30 -21.01 19.18
C ARG A 5 4.76 -20.73 17.75
N SER A 6 4.24 -21.49 16.78
CA SER A 6 4.56 -21.29 15.36
C SER A 6 3.97 -19.98 14.84
N ALA A 7 2.74 -19.63 15.23
CA ALA A 7 2.07 -18.38 14.87
C ALA A 7 2.84 -17.14 15.38
N VAL A 8 3.26 -17.17 16.66
CA VAL A 8 4.06 -16.06 17.23
C VAL A 8 5.40 -15.91 16.50
N ARG A 9 6.07 -17.03 16.16
CA ARG A 9 7.33 -16.98 15.39
C ARG A 9 7.13 -16.39 14.00
N THR A 10 6.05 -16.72 13.30
CA THR A 10 5.76 -16.16 11.98
C THR A 10 5.45 -14.66 12.04
N GLU A 11 4.73 -14.20 13.06
CA GLU A 11 4.44 -12.77 13.24
C GLU A 11 5.71 -11.96 13.56
N ILE A 12 6.58 -12.48 14.43
CA ILE A 12 7.88 -11.85 14.73
C ILE A 12 8.75 -11.82 13.47
N ALA A 13 8.80 -12.93 12.72
CA ALA A 13 9.54 -12.99 11.46
C ALA A 13 9.00 -11.99 10.43
N ALA A 14 7.68 -11.86 10.31
CA ALA A 14 7.04 -10.89 9.43
C ALA A 14 7.35 -9.44 9.85
N ALA A 15 7.27 -9.13 11.15
CA ALA A 15 7.64 -7.80 11.66
C ALA A 15 9.11 -7.48 11.38
N PHE A 16 10.01 -8.45 11.53
CA PHE A 16 11.42 -8.26 11.20
C PHE A 16 11.64 -8.06 9.69
N ALA A 17 10.99 -8.87 8.85
CA ALA A 17 11.06 -8.74 7.39
C ALA A 17 10.55 -7.38 6.92
N LEU A 18 9.41 -6.91 7.44
CA LEU A 18 8.85 -5.59 7.13
C LEU A 18 9.76 -4.46 7.61
N THR A 19 10.36 -4.59 8.79
CA THR A 19 11.35 -3.64 9.31
C THR A 19 12.55 -3.55 8.37
N ALA A 20 13.13 -4.69 7.97
CA ALA A 20 14.26 -4.72 7.05
C ALA A 20 13.91 -4.13 5.68
N ALA A 21 12.73 -4.47 5.14
CA ALA A 21 12.25 -3.92 3.87
C ALA A 21 12.04 -2.40 3.93
N ALA A 22 11.47 -1.89 5.04
CA ALA A 22 11.26 -0.46 5.24
C ALA A 22 12.59 0.29 5.39
N LEU A 23 13.56 -0.25 6.14
CA LEU A 23 14.90 0.33 6.26
C LEU A 23 15.62 0.36 4.90
N PHE A 24 15.56 -0.75 4.15
CA PHE A 24 16.09 -0.80 2.79
C PHE A 24 15.43 0.26 1.89
N ALA A 25 14.11 0.42 1.99
CA ALA A 25 13.37 1.42 1.23
C ALA A 25 13.82 2.85 1.58
N LEU A 26 13.89 3.17 2.87
CA LEU A 26 14.22 4.51 3.38
C LEU A 26 15.67 4.91 3.10
N PHE A 27 16.62 3.99 3.24
CA PHE A 27 18.05 4.31 3.17
C PHE A 27 18.68 4.06 1.81
N TRP A 28 18.05 3.27 0.94
CA TRP A 28 18.64 2.91 -0.35
C TRP A 28 17.67 3.09 -1.51
N LEU A 29 16.49 2.45 -1.48
CA LEU A 29 15.61 2.42 -2.64
C LEU A 29 15.07 3.81 -2.99
N ILE A 30 14.46 4.51 -2.04
CA ILE A 30 13.81 5.80 -2.29
C ILE A 30 14.86 6.86 -2.65
N PRO A 31 15.92 7.10 -1.85
CA PRO A 31 16.87 8.17 -2.16
C PRO A 31 17.57 8.00 -3.51
N ASN A 32 17.80 6.76 -3.96
CA ASN A 32 18.48 6.49 -5.23
C ASN A 32 17.55 6.46 -6.45
N ASN A 33 16.22 6.44 -6.26
CA ASN A 33 15.25 6.29 -7.36
C ASN A 33 14.20 7.42 -7.40
N THR A 34 14.39 8.50 -6.62
CA THR A 34 13.53 9.68 -6.68
C THR A 34 14.30 10.90 -7.15
N GLU A 35 13.72 11.63 -8.10
CA GLU A 35 14.25 12.91 -8.55
C GLU A 35 14.10 14.01 -7.49
N PRO A 36 14.98 15.02 -7.48
CA PRO A 36 14.80 16.20 -6.65
C PRO A 36 13.52 16.97 -7.04
N ALA A 37 12.98 17.74 -6.09
CA ALA A 37 11.85 18.62 -6.36
C ALA A 37 12.22 19.66 -7.44
N ARG A 38 11.26 19.97 -8.33
CA ARG A 38 11.48 20.93 -9.43
C ARG A 38 11.42 22.38 -8.97
N SER A 39 10.70 22.65 -7.88
CA SER A 39 10.57 23.96 -7.24
C SER A 39 10.69 23.81 -5.71
N GLU A 40 11.11 24.86 -5.02
CA GLU A 40 11.15 24.91 -3.55
C GLU A 40 9.76 24.83 -2.91
N LEU A 41 8.70 25.17 -3.66
CA LEU A 41 7.31 25.10 -3.22
C LEU A 41 6.65 23.75 -3.52
N ASP A 42 7.31 22.87 -4.30
CA ASP A 42 6.77 21.58 -4.66
C ASP A 42 7.04 20.56 -3.55
N ILE A 43 6.09 19.64 -3.34
CA ILE A 43 6.34 18.48 -2.49
C ILE A 43 7.37 17.60 -3.19
N SER A 44 8.42 17.23 -2.45
CA SER A 44 9.44 16.31 -2.97
C SER A 44 8.80 15.01 -3.45
N PRO A 45 9.18 14.50 -4.64
CA PRO A 45 8.75 13.17 -5.11
C PRO A 45 9.06 12.04 -4.12
N ALA A 46 10.07 12.23 -3.25
CA ALA A 46 10.44 11.30 -2.21
C ALA A 46 9.52 11.33 -0.98
N PHE A 47 8.71 12.38 -0.79
CA PHE A 47 7.90 12.57 0.41
C PHE A 47 6.92 11.43 0.67
N PHE A 48 6.07 11.09 -0.31
CA PHE A 48 5.07 10.03 -0.15
C PHE A 48 5.70 8.63 0.01
N PRO A 49 6.71 8.23 -0.80
CA PRO A 49 7.44 6.99 -0.55
C PRO A 49 8.09 6.94 0.83
N MET A 50 8.73 8.03 1.28
CA MET A 50 9.37 8.09 2.60
C MET A 50 8.35 7.99 3.72
N LEU A 51 7.22 8.70 3.61
CA LEU A 51 6.13 8.64 4.59
C LEU A 51 5.57 7.22 4.69
N THR A 52 5.31 6.59 3.53
CA THR A 52 4.77 5.22 3.48
C THR A 52 5.74 4.22 4.11
N ALA A 53 7.02 4.25 3.72
CA ALA A 53 8.03 3.37 4.29
C ALA A 53 8.25 3.65 5.79
N GLY A 54 8.18 4.91 6.22
CA GLY A 54 8.21 5.31 7.63
C GLY A 54 7.04 4.77 8.44
N LEU A 55 5.82 4.80 7.90
CA LEU A 55 4.64 4.21 8.53
C LEU A 55 4.77 2.69 8.64
N VAL A 56 5.24 2.02 7.59
CA VAL A 56 5.50 0.57 7.64
C VAL A 56 6.54 0.24 8.72
N LEU A 57 7.63 1.00 8.80
CA LEU A 57 8.65 0.84 9.84
C LEU A 57 8.06 1.05 11.24
N PHE A 58 7.28 2.10 11.43
CA PHE A 58 6.65 2.40 12.71
C PHE A 58 5.72 1.26 13.13
N LEU A 59 4.82 0.83 12.25
CA LEU A 59 3.87 -0.25 12.54
C LEU A 59 4.56 -1.60 12.75
N SER A 60 5.63 -1.91 12.00
CA SER A 60 6.38 -3.15 12.18
C SER A 60 7.11 -3.20 13.52
N LEU A 61 7.66 -2.06 13.97
CA LEU A 61 8.26 -1.94 15.30
C LEU A 61 7.21 -2.04 16.41
N VAL A 62 6.05 -1.39 16.25
CA VAL A 62 4.92 -1.52 17.20
C VAL A 62 4.47 -2.98 17.31
N MET A 63 4.34 -3.70 16.18
CA MET A 63 4.05 -5.14 16.18
C MET A 63 5.11 -5.93 16.96
N LEU A 64 6.39 -5.67 16.71
CA LEU A 64 7.49 -6.38 17.36
C LEU A 64 7.48 -6.14 18.88
N VAL A 65 7.32 -4.89 19.31
CA VAL A 65 7.21 -4.53 20.74
C VAL A 65 5.97 -5.15 21.38
N ALA A 66 4.81 -5.09 20.72
CA ALA A 66 3.56 -5.65 21.24
C ALA A 66 3.66 -7.18 21.46
N ARG A 67 4.38 -7.88 20.57
CA ARG A 67 4.62 -9.33 20.69
C ARG A 67 5.68 -9.67 21.74
N LEU A 68 6.77 -8.91 21.83
CA LEU A 68 7.81 -9.13 22.85
C LEU A 68 7.31 -8.85 24.27
N THR A 69 6.49 -7.80 24.44
CA THR A 69 5.90 -7.43 25.74
C THR A 69 4.66 -8.24 26.09
N ARG A 70 4.17 -9.09 25.18
CA ARG A 70 2.90 -9.82 25.31
C ARG A 70 1.71 -8.90 25.60
N ALA A 71 1.79 -7.63 25.22
CA ALA A 71 0.75 -6.62 25.43
C ALA A 71 -0.56 -6.97 24.71
N VAL A 72 -0.49 -7.81 23.68
CA VAL A 72 -1.65 -8.33 22.95
C VAL A 72 -1.69 -9.85 23.09
N VAL A 73 -2.73 -10.35 23.75
CA VAL A 73 -3.10 -11.78 23.68
C VAL A 73 -3.57 -12.05 22.26
N ALA A 74 -2.92 -12.98 21.55
CA ALA A 74 -3.33 -13.34 20.19
C ALA A 74 -4.77 -13.89 20.21
N THR A 75 -5.74 -13.05 19.82
CA THR A 75 -7.17 -13.40 19.82
C THR A 75 -7.69 -13.81 18.45
N ALA A 76 -6.92 -13.59 17.38
CA ALA A 76 -7.32 -13.91 16.02
C ALA A 76 -6.56 -15.12 15.48
N GLU A 77 -7.25 -16.25 15.30
CA GLU A 77 -6.80 -17.33 14.42
C GLU A 77 -6.96 -16.89 12.96
N LEU A 78 -6.16 -15.92 12.52
CA LEU A 78 -6.00 -15.68 11.09
C LEU A 78 -5.07 -16.77 10.53
N SER A 79 -5.63 -17.59 9.64
CA SER A 79 -4.90 -18.65 8.97
C SER A 79 -3.72 -18.05 8.20
N GLY A 80 -2.48 -18.45 8.51
CA GLY A 80 -1.27 -17.98 7.82
C GLY A 80 -1.36 -18.04 6.28
N PRO A 81 -1.92 -19.11 5.68
CA PRO A 81 -2.22 -19.17 4.25
C PRO A 81 -3.13 -18.04 3.73
N ALA A 82 -4.12 -17.59 4.50
CA ALA A 82 -5.01 -16.50 4.09
C ALA A 82 -4.23 -15.17 4.01
N ILE A 83 -3.42 -14.87 5.03
CA ILE A 83 -2.54 -13.69 5.04
C ILE A 83 -1.57 -13.73 3.85
N LEU A 84 -0.95 -14.89 3.60
CA LEU A 84 -0.03 -15.04 2.46
C LEU A 84 -0.75 -14.82 1.12
N SER A 85 -1.95 -15.39 0.96
CA SER A 85 -2.73 -15.20 -0.27
C SER A 85 -3.11 -13.73 -0.49
N GLU A 86 -3.47 -13.03 0.57
CA GLU A 86 -3.80 -11.60 0.52
C GLU A 86 -2.57 -10.77 0.12
N VAL A 87 -1.41 -11.03 0.72
CA VAL A 87 -0.14 -10.39 0.35
C VAL A 87 0.19 -10.63 -1.12
N VAL A 88 0.04 -11.86 -1.61
CA VAL A 88 0.32 -12.19 -3.02
C VAL A 88 -0.62 -11.44 -3.96
N VAL A 89 -1.92 -11.36 -3.63
CA VAL A 89 -2.90 -10.61 -4.43
C VAL A 89 -2.57 -9.12 -4.46
N TRP A 90 -2.25 -8.51 -3.32
CA TRP A 90 -1.91 -7.08 -3.26
C TRP A 90 -0.59 -6.76 -3.95
N CYS A 91 0.42 -7.64 -3.83
CA CYS A 91 1.67 -7.50 -4.57
C CYS A 91 1.43 -7.61 -6.09
N GLY A 92 0.66 -8.61 -6.53
CA GLY A 92 0.31 -8.78 -7.94
C GLY A 92 -0.47 -7.59 -8.50
N ALA A 93 -1.44 -7.08 -7.76
CA ALA A 93 -2.19 -5.88 -8.12
C ALA A 93 -1.28 -4.65 -8.22
N SER A 94 -0.35 -4.47 -7.28
CA SER A 94 0.60 -3.35 -7.28
C SER A 94 1.52 -3.39 -8.50
N VAL A 95 2.02 -4.58 -8.88
CA VAL A 95 2.83 -4.76 -10.09
C VAL A 95 2.01 -4.47 -11.35
N ALA A 96 0.77 -4.94 -11.42
CA ALA A 96 -0.10 -4.67 -12.56
C ALA A 96 -0.39 -3.16 -12.72
N ILE A 97 -0.65 -2.46 -11.61
CA ILE A 97 -0.85 -1.00 -11.61
C ILE A 97 0.42 -0.28 -12.05
N TRP A 98 1.59 -0.71 -11.58
CA TRP A 98 2.87 -0.11 -11.97
C TRP A 98 3.10 -0.20 -13.48
N PHE A 99 2.77 -1.31 -14.13
CA PHE A 99 2.85 -1.42 -15.60
C PHE A 99 1.74 -0.68 -16.33
N ALA A 100 0.54 -0.59 -15.75
CA ALA A 100 -0.58 0.09 -16.38
C ALA A 100 -0.40 1.62 -16.42
N LEU A 101 0.05 2.24 -15.33
CA LEU A 101 0.20 3.69 -15.21
C LEU A 101 0.97 4.34 -16.39
N PRO A 102 2.19 3.90 -16.77
CA PRO A 102 2.93 4.53 -17.87
C PRO A 102 2.38 4.20 -19.26
N VAL A 103 1.52 3.18 -19.41
CA VAL A 103 1.03 2.72 -20.73
C VAL A 103 -0.33 3.32 -21.06
N ILE A 104 -1.24 3.34 -20.09
CA ILE A 104 -2.62 3.79 -20.29
C ILE A 104 -2.97 5.06 -19.50
N GLY A 105 -2.14 5.48 -18.53
CA GLY A 105 -2.38 6.64 -17.69
C GLY A 105 -3.18 6.34 -16.42
N PHE A 106 -3.23 7.33 -15.52
CA PHE A 106 -3.82 7.28 -14.18
C PHE A 106 -5.33 7.14 -14.22
N ILE A 107 -6.03 7.95 -15.03
CA ILE A 107 -7.51 7.94 -15.09
C ILE A 107 -8.05 6.54 -15.45
N PRO A 108 -7.66 5.89 -16.57
CA PRO A 108 -8.20 4.57 -16.90
C PRO A 108 -7.71 3.49 -15.94
N THR A 109 -6.46 3.57 -15.44
CA THR A 109 -5.93 2.62 -14.45
C THR A 109 -6.74 2.68 -13.16
N SER A 110 -6.99 3.87 -12.62
CA SER A 110 -7.73 4.06 -11.37
C SER A 110 -9.21 3.67 -11.50
N ILE A 111 -9.86 3.98 -12.64
CA ILE A 111 -11.23 3.51 -12.91
C ILE A 111 -11.29 1.97 -12.88
N ALA A 112 -10.36 1.30 -13.57
CA ALA A 112 -10.30 -0.15 -13.60
C ALA A 112 -10.10 -0.73 -12.20
N VAL A 113 -9.19 -0.16 -11.40
CA VAL A 113 -8.94 -0.58 -10.02
C VAL A 113 -10.20 -0.42 -9.15
N VAL A 114 -10.86 0.74 -9.19
CA VAL A 114 -12.08 0.97 -8.39
C VAL A 114 -13.19 -0.01 -8.78
N ILE A 115 -13.37 -0.25 -10.08
CA ILE A 115 -14.34 -1.25 -10.54
C ILE A 115 -13.97 -2.64 -10.02
N LEU A 116 -12.73 -3.10 -10.24
CA LEU A 116 -12.29 -4.43 -9.80
C LEU A 116 -12.45 -4.64 -8.30
N VAL A 117 -12.10 -3.64 -7.48
CA VAL A 117 -12.30 -3.68 -6.03
C VAL A 117 -13.79 -3.67 -5.67
N GLY A 118 -14.60 -2.88 -6.36
CA GLY A 118 -16.06 -2.90 -6.20
C GLY A 118 -16.68 -4.26 -6.51
N LEU A 119 -16.17 -4.96 -7.53
CA LEU A 119 -16.62 -6.31 -7.87
C LEU A 119 -16.15 -7.35 -6.84
N ALA A 120 -14.89 -7.26 -6.40
CA ALA A 120 -14.34 -8.14 -5.37
C ALA A 120 -15.09 -8.01 -4.03
N THR A 121 -15.58 -6.81 -3.71
CA THR A 121 -16.40 -6.56 -2.51
C THR A 121 -17.88 -6.90 -2.69
N GLY A 122 -18.28 -7.42 -3.85
CA GLY A 122 -19.65 -7.86 -4.12
C GLY A 122 -20.63 -6.73 -4.40
N TYR A 123 -20.16 -5.54 -4.75
CA TYR A 123 -21.01 -4.39 -5.05
C TYR A 123 -21.77 -4.60 -6.37
N ARG A 124 -23.12 -4.63 -6.31
CA ARG A 124 -23.97 -5.00 -7.46
C ARG A 124 -24.61 -3.83 -8.21
N LYS A 125 -24.48 -2.60 -7.72
CA LYS A 125 -25.08 -1.42 -8.37
C LYS A 125 -24.11 -0.84 -9.40
N TRP A 126 -24.03 -1.48 -10.56
CA TRP A 126 -23.08 -1.16 -11.64
C TRP A 126 -23.04 0.31 -12.05
N TRP A 127 -24.20 0.98 -12.12
CA TRP A 127 -24.27 2.41 -12.43
C TRP A 127 -23.62 3.29 -11.37
N VAL A 128 -23.83 2.98 -10.09
CA VAL A 128 -23.21 3.72 -8.98
C VAL A 128 -21.71 3.44 -8.94
N LEU A 129 -21.30 2.19 -9.19
CA LEU A 129 -19.89 1.83 -9.26
C LEU A 129 -19.17 2.57 -10.38
N GLY A 130 -19.74 2.60 -11.58
CA GLY A 130 -19.17 3.32 -12.72
C GLY A 130 -19.09 4.82 -12.48
N ALA A 131 -20.18 5.43 -11.98
CA ALA A 131 -20.20 6.85 -11.64
C ALA A 131 -19.16 7.19 -10.55
N MET A 132 -19.07 6.36 -9.50
CA MET A 132 -18.12 6.56 -8.41
C MET A 132 -16.68 6.37 -8.87
N ALA A 133 -16.39 5.39 -9.73
CA ALA A 133 -15.07 5.16 -10.29
C ALA A 133 -14.61 6.38 -11.11
N ILE A 134 -15.44 6.87 -12.03
CA ILE A 134 -15.12 8.04 -12.84
C ILE A 134 -14.92 9.28 -11.96
N LEU A 135 -15.88 9.54 -11.06
CA LEU A 135 -15.86 10.74 -10.22
C LEU A 135 -14.68 10.73 -9.26
N PHE A 136 -14.36 9.58 -8.64
CA PHE A 136 -13.18 9.42 -7.80
C PHE A 136 -11.90 9.70 -8.59
N SER A 137 -11.73 9.06 -9.74
CA SER A 137 -10.52 9.21 -10.57
C SER A 137 -10.29 10.66 -10.99
N ILE A 138 -11.32 11.34 -11.51
CA ILE A 138 -11.22 12.75 -11.90
C ILE A 138 -10.92 13.65 -10.69
N THR A 139 -11.57 13.39 -9.55
CA THR A 139 -11.37 14.20 -8.34
C THR A 139 -9.95 14.05 -7.81
N VAL A 140 -9.39 12.83 -7.83
CA VAL A 140 -8.01 12.59 -7.38
C VAL A 140 -7.01 13.22 -8.34
N ASP A 141 -7.22 13.10 -9.64
CA ASP A 141 -6.37 13.73 -10.65
C ASP A 141 -6.33 15.26 -10.50
N PHE A 142 -7.50 15.88 -10.47
CA PHE A 142 -7.65 17.31 -10.23
C PHE A 142 -7.08 17.73 -8.87
N GLY A 143 -7.29 16.94 -7.82
CA GLY A 143 -6.77 17.18 -6.49
C GLY A 143 -5.24 17.11 -6.44
N ALA A 144 -4.64 16.15 -7.14
CA ALA A 144 -3.19 16.03 -7.23
C ALA A 144 -2.58 17.27 -7.91
N TRP A 145 -3.22 17.75 -8.97
CA TRP A 145 -2.79 18.98 -9.62
C TRP A 145 -2.99 20.22 -8.74
N GLN A 146 -4.14 20.38 -8.08
CA GLN A 146 -4.44 21.57 -7.27
C GLN A 146 -3.65 21.66 -5.96
N VAL A 147 -3.45 20.52 -5.29
CA VAL A 147 -2.84 20.48 -3.95
C VAL A 147 -1.33 20.27 -4.05
N PHE A 148 -0.89 19.44 -4.98
CA PHE A 148 0.51 19.04 -5.09
C PHE A 148 1.22 19.59 -6.32
N THR A 149 0.49 20.20 -7.26
CA THR A 149 1.05 20.68 -8.54
C THR A 149 1.69 19.54 -9.34
N VAL A 150 1.26 18.30 -9.09
CA VAL A 150 1.75 17.10 -9.75
C VAL A 150 0.78 16.71 -10.85
N ASP A 151 1.31 16.56 -12.06
CA ASP A 151 0.59 16.00 -13.20
C ASP A 151 0.69 14.48 -13.13
N LEU A 152 -0.44 13.79 -13.01
CA LEU A 152 -0.48 12.34 -13.02
C LEU A 152 -0.41 11.84 -14.48
N PRO A 153 0.22 10.68 -14.73
CA PRO A 153 0.37 10.14 -16.08
C PRO A 153 -0.96 9.77 -16.76
#